data_AF-M8B4I5-F1
#
_entry.id   AF-M8B4I5-F1
#
_cell.length_a   1.000
_cell.length_b   1.000
_cell.length_c   1.000
_cell.angle_alpha   90.00
_cell.angle_beta   90.00
_cell.angle_gamma   90.00
#
_symmetry.space_group_name_H-M   'P 1'
#
loop_
_entity.id
_entity.type
_entity.pdbx_description
1 polymer ?
#
loop_
_entity_poly.entity_id
_entity_poly.type
_entity_poly.pdbx_seq_one_letter_code
_entity_poly.pdbx_strand_id
1 'polypeptide(L)'
;MQCRMLSQNSAYATYMVFKLADSGFNKLDYPFQVASVGIGWYRSTRKVCLQGYMEVGDDGVTRKHIWRSSWEENWRPCKRSRVTGAIHLKDKIVLPWRRADCWMEVELGEFYNEEGGDGEVSVGLMQTTGGYKSGLVVLGVEIRSKQ
;
A
#
# COMPACT_ATOMS: atom_id res chain seq x y z
N MET A 1 14.34 22.18 -3.09
CA MET A 1 13.21 22.83 -2.42
C MET A 1 12.84 22.06 -1.14
N GLN A 2 12.80 22.69 0.04
CA GLN A 2 12.96 22.00 1.35
C GLN A 2 11.65 21.81 2.13
N CYS A 3 11.31 20.58 2.49
CA CYS A 3 10.36 20.31 3.57
C CYS A 3 11.00 20.66 4.94
N ARG A 4 10.51 21.69 5.63
CA ARG A 4 11.16 22.26 6.85
C ARG A 4 11.27 21.28 8.02
N MET A 5 10.47 20.22 8.03
CA MET A 5 10.50 19.18 9.06
C MET A 5 11.47 18.02 8.74
N LEU A 6 12.02 17.99 7.52
CA LEU A 6 12.86 16.91 7.02
C LEU A 6 14.28 17.42 6.73
N SER A 7 15.29 16.59 6.97
CA SER A 7 16.67 16.90 6.58
C SER A 7 16.78 17.09 5.07
N GLN A 8 17.62 18.04 4.68
CA GLN A 8 17.91 18.33 3.28
C GLN A 8 18.84 17.28 2.67
N ASN A 9 18.95 17.29 1.33
CA ASN A 9 19.81 16.44 0.52
C ASN A 9 19.71 14.96 0.91
N SER A 10 18.47 14.52 1.18
CA SER A 10 18.16 13.20 1.68
C SER A 10 16.99 12.62 0.89
N ALA A 11 17.10 11.34 0.56
CA ALA A 11 15.99 10.58 0.00
C ALA A 11 15.05 10.12 1.11
N TYR A 12 13.76 10.14 0.82
CA TYR A 12 12.71 9.71 1.73
C TYR A 12 11.79 8.73 1.02
N ALA A 13 11.30 7.73 1.76
CA ALA A 13 10.13 6.97 1.38
C ALA A 13 8.94 7.31 2.28
N THR A 14 7.78 7.20 1.67
CA THR A 14 6.50 7.37 2.32
C THR A 14 5.81 6.01 2.42
N TYR A 15 5.38 5.67 3.62
CA TYR A 15 4.68 4.43 3.94
C TYR A 15 3.29 4.75 4.49
N MET A 16 2.30 3.95 4.12
CA MET A 16 0.99 3.96 4.77
C MET A 16 0.90 2.78 5.71
N VAL A 17 0.49 3.04 6.95
CA VAL A 17 0.22 2.01 7.96
C VAL A 17 -1.28 1.86 8.13
N PHE A 18 -1.79 0.65 7.94
CA PHE A 18 -3.24 0.40 7.91
C PHE A 18 -3.62 -1.02 8.34
N LYS A 19 -4.91 -1.23 8.58
CA LYS A 19 -5.55 -2.54 8.77
C LYS A 19 -6.79 -2.61 7.89
N LEU A 20 -7.22 -3.84 7.64
CA LEU A 20 -8.57 -4.09 7.14
C LEU A 20 -9.47 -4.34 8.35
N ALA A 21 -10.70 -3.82 8.31
CA ALA A 21 -11.68 -4.11 9.34
C ALA A 21 -11.93 -5.62 9.42
N ASP A 22 -12.21 -6.15 10.61
CA ASP A 22 -12.44 -7.60 10.79
C ASP A 22 -13.63 -8.13 9.95
N SER A 23 -14.55 -7.23 9.61
CA SER A 23 -15.65 -7.48 8.68
C SER A 23 -15.91 -6.26 7.79
N GLY A 24 -16.57 -6.46 6.65
CA GLY A 24 -17.00 -5.34 5.81
C GLY A 24 -15.94 -4.71 4.88
N PHE A 25 -14.73 -5.28 4.74
CA PHE A 25 -13.66 -4.72 3.88
C PHE A 25 -13.73 -5.15 2.42
N ASN A 26 -14.07 -4.26 1.47
CA ASN A 26 -14.48 -4.67 0.12
C ASN A 26 -13.64 -4.07 -1.00
N LYS A 27 -13.40 -4.89 -2.04
CA LYS A 27 -12.81 -4.48 -3.34
C LYS A 27 -11.48 -3.77 -3.18
N LEU A 28 -10.66 -4.21 -2.22
CA LEU A 28 -9.33 -3.66 -1.98
C LEU A 28 -8.22 -4.44 -2.71
N ASP A 29 -8.58 -5.54 -3.36
CA ASP A 29 -7.74 -6.42 -4.19
C ASP A 29 -7.69 -6.00 -5.68
N TYR A 30 -8.81 -5.54 -6.24
CA TYR A 30 -8.91 -5.07 -7.62
C TYR A 30 -10.11 -4.10 -7.81
N PRO A 31 -10.00 -3.04 -8.65
CA PRO A 31 -8.79 -2.58 -9.31
C PRO A 31 -7.80 -1.97 -8.30
N PHE A 32 -6.51 -2.10 -8.59
CA PHE A 32 -5.43 -1.65 -7.71
C PHE A 32 -5.53 -0.16 -7.42
N GLN A 33 -5.24 0.25 -6.19
CA GLN A 33 -5.16 1.65 -5.83
C GLN A 33 -3.89 2.27 -6.44
N VAL A 34 -3.95 3.56 -6.76
CA VAL A 34 -2.78 4.31 -7.23
C VAL A 34 -2.31 5.21 -6.10
N ALA A 35 -1.11 4.91 -5.61
CA ALA A 35 -0.39 5.78 -4.70
C ALA A 35 0.33 6.87 -5.52
N SER A 36 0.38 8.08 -4.99
CA SER A 36 1.17 9.17 -5.55
C SER A 36 1.95 9.89 -4.46
N VAL A 37 3.20 10.22 -4.74
CA VAL A 37 4.05 11.07 -3.90
C VAL A 37 4.57 12.20 -4.77
N GLY A 38 4.50 13.44 -4.29
CA GLY A 38 5.01 14.58 -5.02
C GLY A 38 5.68 15.64 -4.15
N ILE A 39 6.68 16.30 -4.71
CA ILE A 39 7.42 17.41 -4.11
C ILE A 39 7.64 18.49 -5.17
N GLY A 40 7.13 19.70 -4.93
CA GLY A 40 7.11 20.75 -5.96
C GLY A 40 6.39 20.28 -7.24
N TRP A 41 7.07 20.34 -8.39
CA TRP A 41 6.53 19.83 -9.65
C TRP A 41 6.63 18.30 -9.78
N TYR A 42 7.46 17.64 -8.97
CA TYR A 42 7.73 16.21 -9.10
C TYR A 42 6.52 15.42 -8.61
N ARG A 43 6.08 14.44 -9.39
CA ARG A 43 5.05 13.49 -8.99
C ARG A 43 5.39 12.09 -9.47
N SER A 44 5.54 11.18 -8.53
CA SER A 44 5.69 9.75 -8.75
C SER A 44 4.37 9.05 -8.46
N THR A 45 4.08 7.98 -9.20
CA THR A 45 2.91 7.13 -8.97
C THR A 45 3.27 5.65 -9.03
N ARG A 46 2.52 4.83 -8.30
CA ARG A 46 2.65 3.37 -8.34
C ARG A 46 1.33 2.69 -7.98
N LYS A 47 1.17 1.45 -8.42
CA LYS A 47 -0.01 0.62 -8.09
C LYS A 47 0.25 -0.14 -6.79
N VAL A 48 -0.75 -0.14 -5.91
CA VAL A 48 -0.73 -0.89 -4.64
C VAL A 48 -1.98 -1.78 -4.54
N CYS A 49 -1.84 -2.93 -3.88
CA CYS A 49 -2.96 -3.83 -3.60
C CYS A 49 -3.10 -3.99 -2.08
N LEU A 50 -4.14 -3.38 -1.49
CA LEU A 50 -4.30 -3.33 -0.04
C LEU A 50 -4.88 -4.61 0.58
N GLN A 51 -5.48 -5.47 -0.23
CA GLN A 51 -6.02 -6.77 0.20
C GLN A 51 -5.04 -7.94 -0.05
N GLY A 52 -3.84 -7.65 -0.54
CA GLY A 52 -2.73 -8.59 -0.55
C GLY A 52 -1.73 -8.23 0.56
N TYR A 53 -0.92 -9.20 1.00
CA TYR A 53 0.21 -8.90 1.86
C TYR A 53 1.33 -9.93 1.75
N MET A 54 2.52 -9.51 2.18
CA MET A 54 3.68 -10.37 2.38
C MET A 54 3.95 -10.55 3.87
N GLU A 55 4.38 -11.75 4.25
CA GLU A 55 4.88 -12.08 5.58
C GLU A 55 6.12 -12.96 5.46
N VAL A 56 6.99 -12.91 6.46
CA VAL A 56 8.05 -13.90 6.63
C VAL A 56 7.51 -14.95 7.59
N GLY A 57 7.43 -16.19 7.12
CA GLY A 57 7.03 -17.32 7.95
C GLY A 57 8.07 -17.64 9.02
N ASP A 58 7.68 -18.45 10.01
CA ASP A 58 8.57 -18.92 11.08
C ASP A 58 9.80 -19.69 10.55
N ASP A 59 9.69 -20.23 9.33
CA ASP A 59 10.76 -20.89 8.57
C ASP A 59 11.68 -19.91 7.82
N GLY A 60 11.48 -18.60 7.96
CA GLY A 60 12.21 -17.56 7.24
C GLY A 60 11.78 -17.37 5.79
N VAL A 61 10.73 -18.07 5.32
CA VAL A 61 10.29 -18.00 3.93
C VAL A 61 9.27 -16.87 3.76
N THR A 62 9.55 -15.95 2.84
CA THR A 62 8.60 -14.90 2.45
C THR A 62 7.44 -15.50 1.67
N ARG A 63 6.21 -15.30 2.17
CA ARG A 63 4.98 -15.79 1.55
C ARG A 63 4.09 -14.63 1.14
N LYS A 64 3.32 -14.85 0.08
CA LYS A 64 2.34 -13.91 -0.44
C LYS A 64 0.95 -14.41 -0.12
N HIS A 65 0.18 -13.57 0.56
CA HIS A 65 -1.19 -13.84 0.96
C HIS A 65 -2.12 -12.86 0.26
N ILE A 66 -3.30 -13.33 -0.11
CA ILE A 66 -4.42 -12.49 -0.50
C ILE A 66 -5.49 -12.72 0.56
N TRP A 67 -5.94 -11.64 1.19
CA TRP A 67 -6.96 -11.69 2.22
C TRP A 67 -8.30 -12.06 1.58
N ARG A 68 -8.85 -13.22 1.97
CA ARG A 68 -10.16 -13.66 1.49
C ARG A 68 -11.25 -12.85 2.20
N SER A 69 -12.16 -12.25 1.44
CA SER A 69 -13.18 -11.38 2.02
C SER A 69 -14.29 -12.18 2.73
N SER A 70 -14.81 -11.68 3.84
CA SER A 70 -15.78 -12.41 4.70
C SER A 70 -17.08 -12.82 3.97
N TRP A 71 -17.53 -12.09 2.94
CA TRP A 71 -18.71 -12.49 2.14
C TRP A 71 -18.43 -13.57 1.09
N GLU A 72 -17.18 -13.86 0.76
CA GLU A 72 -16.86 -14.99 -0.12
C GLU A 72 -17.07 -16.34 0.59
N GLU A 73 -17.11 -16.37 1.92
CA GLU A 73 -17.41 -17.59 2.68
C GLU A 73 -18.88 -18.03 2.58
N ASN A 74 -19.82 -17.11 2.34
CA ASN A 74 -21.26 -17.44 2.31
C ASN A 74 -21.82 -17.77 0.91
N TRP A 75 -21.03 -17.70 -0.17
CA TRP A 75 -21.56 -17.79 -1.55
C TRP A 75 -20.91 -18.83 -2.47
N ARG A 76 -20.49 -20.02 -1.97
CA ARG A 76 -20.54 -21.32 -2.69
C ARG A 76 -19.78 -22.43 -1.92
N PRO A 77 -20.39 -23.62 -1.68
CA PRO A 77 -19.66 -24.80 -1.22
C PRO A 77 -18.74 -25.32 -2.35
N CYS A 78 -17.43 -25.36 -2.07
CA CYS A 78 -16.39 -26.12 -2.77
C CYS A 78 -16.42 -26.14 -4.32
N LYS A 79 -15.75 -25.18 -4.98
CA LYS A 79 -15.03 -25.46 -6.25
C LYS A 79 -13.74 -24.65 -6.36
N ARG A 80 -12.61 -25.37 -6.30
CA ARG A 80 -11.23 -25.00 -6.67
C ARG A 80 -10.68 -23.72 -6.02
N SER A 81 -9.49 -23.87 -5.44
CA SER A 81 -8.48 -22.83 -5.41
C SER A 81 -8.50 -22.06 -6.73
N ARG A 82 -9.13 -20.88 -6.74
CA ARG A 82 -8.72 -19.79 -7.60
C ARG A 82 -7.74 -18.96 -6.80
N VAL A 83 -6.58 -19.53 -6.46
CA VAL A 83 -5.40 -18.71 -6.71
C VAL A 83 -5.49 -18.38 -8.20
N THR A 84 -5.29 -17.12 -8.56
CA THR A 84 -5.21 -16.60 -9.94
C THR A 84 -6.48 -15.95 -10.56
N GLY A 85 -6.94 -14.85 -9.99
CA GLY A 85 -6.91 -13.60 -10.77
C GLY A 85 -5.58 -12.95 -10.44
N ALA A 86 -4.49 -13.56 -10.93
CA ALA A 86 -3.16 -13.27 -10.43
C ALA A 86 -2.93 -11.77 -10.56
N ILE A 87 -2.46 -11.13 -9.50
CA ILE A 87 -1.46 -10.06 -9.68
C ILE A 87 -0.49 -10.66 -10.70
N HIS A 88 -0.64 -10.27 -11.97
CA HIS A 88 0.22 -10.79 -13.02
C HIS A 88 1.63 -10.43 -12.55
N LEU A 89 2.56 -11.39 -12.46
CA LEU A 89 3.92 -11.10 -11.99
C LEU A 89 4.60 -9.96 -12.80
N LYS A 90 4.05 -9.62 -13.97
CA LYS A 90 4.47 -8.50 -14.82
C LYS A 90 4.03 -7.13 -14.31
N ASP A 91 2.93 -7.06 -13.55
CA ASP A 91 2.46 -5.80 -13.01
C ASP A 91 3.30 -5.43 -11.79
N LYS A 92 4.01 -4.28 -11.86
CA LYS A 92 4.74 -3.67 -10.74
C LYS A 92 3.74 -3.18 -9.68
N ILE A 93 3.16 -4.11 -8.93
CA ILE A 93 2.22 -3.85 -7.83
C ILE A 93 2.96 -4.03 -6.52
N VAL A 94 2.90 -3.00 -5.69
CA VAL A 94 3.44 -3.08 -4.34
C VAL A 94 2.43 -3.74 -3.42
N LEU A 95 2.88 -4.74 -2.67
CA LEU A 95 2.09 -5.39 -1.65
C LEU A 95 2.51 -4.89 -0.26
N PRO A 96 1.54 -4.69 0.63
CA PRO A 96 1.80 -4.44 2.04
C PRO A 96 2.63 -5.56 2.69
N TRP A 97 3.39 -5.18 3.70
CA TRP A 97 4.11 -6.07 4.61
C TRP A 97 3.42 -6.10 5.96
N ARG A 98 3.29 -7.28 6.55
CA ARG A 98 2.77 -7.40 7.92
C ARG A 98 3.89 -7.07 8.92
N ARG A 99 3.64 -6.08 9.77
CA ARG A 99 4.50 -5.69 10.90
C ARG A 99 4.29 -6.62 12.11
N ALA A 100 5.20 -6.56 13.08
CA ALA A 100 5.10 -7.32 14.33
C ALA A 100 3.89 -6.94 15.20
N ASP A 101 3.39 -5.71 15.08
CA ASP A 101 2.17 -5.20 15.74
C ASP A 101 0.86 -5.54 14.97
N CYS A 102 0.97 -6.43 13.99
CA CYS A 102 -0.10 -6.86 13.09
C CYS A 102 -0.69 -5.75 12.22
N TRP A 103 -0.09 -4.56 12.16
CA TRP A 103 -0.44 -3.56 11.16
C TRP A 103 0.19 -3.90 9.81
N MET A 104 -0.44 -3.42 8.74
CA MET A 104 0.07 -3.52 7.39
C MET A 104 0.82 -2.25 7.02
N GLU A 105 1.99 -2.39 6.41
CA GLU A 105 2.79 -1.27 5.92
C GLU A 105 2.98 -1.39 4.41
N VAL A 106 2.67 -0.34 3.64
CA VAL A 106 2.90 -0.33 2.19
C VAL A 106 3.63 0.94 1.76
N GLU A 107 4.68 0.80 0.95
CA GLU A 107 5.41 1.94 0.39
C GLU A 107 4.58 2.60 -0.71
N LEU A 108 4.21 3.86 -0.50
CA LEU A 108 3.43 4.69 -1.43
C LEU A 108 4.31 5.35 -2.49
N GLY A 109 5.58 5.59 -2.19
CA GLY A 109 6.51 6.22 -3.11
C GLY A 109 7.73 6.79 -2.39
N GLU A 110 8.59 7.43 -3.19
CA GLU A 110 9.82 8.05 -2.74
C GLU A 110 9.91 9.47 -3.31
N PHE A 111 10.64 10.32 -2.60
CA PHE A 111 10.98 11.65 -3.05
C PHE A 111 12.34 12.07 -2.48
N TYR A 112 12.98 13.04 -3.12
CA TYR A 112 14.25 13.61 -2.67
C TYR A 112 14.03 15.03 -2.18
N ASN A 113 14.49 15.34 -0.97
CA ASN A 113 14.32 16.65 -0.35
C ASN A 113 15.51 17.57 -0.66
N GLU A 114 15.45 18.30 -1.77
CA GLU A 114 16.51 19.22 -2.20
C GLU A 114 16.48 20.56 -1.43
N GLU A 115 17.55 21.34 -1.49
CA GLU A 115 17.58 22.68 -0.89
C GLU A 115 16.76 23.74 -1.68
N GLY A 116 16.12 24.71 -1.00
CA GLY A 116 15.65 25.96 -1.64
C GLY A 116 14.22 26.07 -2.22
N GLY A 117 13.16 25.76 -1.47
CA GLY A 117 11.77 25.93 -1.96
C GLY A 117 10.69 25.37 -1.06
N ASP A 118 9.43 25.29 -1.55
CA ASP A 118 8.22 25.53 -0.74
C ASP A 118 7.89 24.48 0.35
N GLY A 119 8.52 23.31 0.29
CA GLY A 119 8.48 22.34 1.38
C GLY A 119 7.20 21.53 1.56
N GLU A 120 6.26 21.67 0.62
CA GLU A 120 5.09 20.82 0.56
C GLU A 120 5.44 19.46 -0.06
N VAL A 121 5.09 18.40 0.67
CA VAL A 121 5.10 17.03 0.18
C VAL A 121 3.66 16.56 0.09
N SER A 122 3.22 16.18 -1.10
CA SER A 122 1.89 15.63 -1.33
C SER A 122 1.96 14.10 -1.34
N VAL A 123 1.06 13.47 -0.59
CA VAL A 123 0.90 12.02 -0.55
C VAL A 123 -0.55 11.71 -0.82
N GLY A 124 -0.82 10.82 -1.76
CA GLY A 124 -2.17 10.47 -2.17
C GLY A 124 -2.32 8.98 -2.38
N LEU A 125 -3.53 8.48 -2.13
CA LEU A 125 -3.96 7.14 -2.48
C LEU A 125 -5.34 7.24 -3.09
N MET A 126 -5.44 6.99 -4.40
CA MET A 126 -6.68 7.14 -5.14
C MET A 126 -7.18 5.81 -5.69
N GLN A 127 -8.50 5.68 -5.72
CA GLN A 127 -9.17 4.59 -6.40
C GLN A 127 -9.11 4.79 -7.92
N THR A 128 -8.87 3.72 -8.66
CA THR A 128 -8.63 3.79 -10.11
C THR A 128 -9.87 3.63 -10.97
N THR A 129 -10.96 3.05 -10.45
CA THR A 129 -12.34 2.99 -10.97
C THR A 129 -13.08 1.89 -10.18
N GLY A 130 -14.39 1.70 -10.37
CA GLY A 130 -15.09 0.48 -9.93
C GLY A 130 -15.59 0.45 -8.48
N GLY A 131 -16.83 0.91 -8.28
CA GLY A 131 -17.66 0.63 -7.11
C GLY A 131 -17.17 1.16 -5.75
N TYR A 132 -18.01 1.00 -4.72
CA TYR A 132 -17.67 1.36 -3.35
C TYR A 132 -16.64 0.38 -2.77
N LYS A 133 -15.61 0.95 -2.11
CA LYS A 133 -14.62 0.22 -1.30
C LYS A 133 -14.86 0.57 0.16
N SER A 134 -14.62 -0.39 1.04
CA SER A 134 -14.93 -0.24 2.47
C SER A 134 -13.92 -0.98 3.33
N GLY A 135 -13.93 -0.71 4.63
CA GLY A 135 -13.15 -1.43 5.64
C GLY A 135 -11.65 -1.19 5.62
N LEU A 136 -11.17 -0.08 5.05
CA LEU A 136 -9.80 0.38 5.22
C LEU A 136 -9.69 1.23 6.50
N VAL A 137 -8.86 0.82 7.44
CA VAL A 137 -8.56 1.58 8.67
C VAL A 137 -7.11 2.06 8.57
N VAL A 138 -6.91 3.37 8.48
CA VAL A 138 -5.56 3.96 8.36
C VAL A 138 -5.09 4.43 9.73
N LEU A 139 -3.93 3.95 10.18
CA LEU A 139 -3.25 4.46 11.37
C LEU A 139 -2.58 5.80 11.07
N GLY A 140 -1.86 5.86 9.95
CA GLY A 140 -1.15 7.06 9.55
C GLY A 140 -0.25 6.84 8.34
N VAL A 141 0.46 7.92 7.99
CA VAL A 141 1.50 7.95 6.98
C VAL A 141 2.83 8.20 7.67
N GLU A 142 3.82 7.35 7.41
CA GLU A 142 5.17 7.46 7.94
C GLU A 142 6.12 7.90 6.82
N ILE A 143 6.91 8.94 7.06
CA ILE A 143 7.97 9.40 6.14
C ILE A 143 9.31 9.06 6.77
N ARG A 144 10.13 8.24 6.10
CA ARG A 144 11.41 7.74 6.62
C ARG A 144 12.53 8.01 5.63
N SER A 145 13.70 8.40 6.14
CA SER A 145 14.88 8.60 5.30
C SER A 145 15.40 7.25 4.76
N LYS A 146 15.87 7.24 3.51
CA LYS A 146 16.51 6.08 2.85
C LYS A 146 18.04 6.17 2.86
N GLN A 147 18.64 6.77 3.89
CA GLN A 147 20.10 6.83 4.05
C GLN A 147 20.78 5.48 3.84
#